data_AF-A0A9P3LN00-F1
#
_entry.id   AF-A0A9P3LN00-F1
#
_cell.length_a   1.000
_cell.length_b   1.000
_cell.length_c   1.000
_cell.angle_alpha   90.00
_cell.angle_beta   90.00
_cell.angle_gamma   90.00
#
_symmetry.space_group_name_H-M   'P 1'
#
loop_
_entity.id
_entity.type
_entity.pdbx_description
1 polymer ?
#
loop_
_entity_poly.entity_id
_entity_poly.type
_entity_poly.pdbx_seq_one_letter_code
_entity_poly.pdbx_strand_id
1 'polypeptide(L)'
;MLLLTLDNATNNGIMVARLTVLENSFIGRVYQVRCFAHVINLVAMTVLCQFDSGCKRDSAACDENDVDRAVKLLGELAVELDLEGVRDGKEVEVKDDINGWINEQEDLSEEERKELWESMLSVKLMLAKLQKLSFSIIHSSTKVLPLWRRLLKSLKLVVRNMPRDIATRWNSMFTMLSFALKYQKVVDKLTGDREADLWNLKVDDDEWELVQQLHNVLQIFHDATTFVSREDSPALPTVIPTMDLMDEVLTDTSLNEKYAPSIHVACAMGKKTLNRYYDKTDDLNAYHIAMILHPEHKLEYFKTAKWQPEWIKTAKTVLRDEYERRFTKYDREAAELAIVETGVPQPVTSQNMFDNIPALQ
;
A
#
# COMPACT_ATOMS: atom_id res chain seq x y z
N MET A 1 21.19 15.81 -9.18
CA MET A 1 19.88 16.35 -8.74
C MET A 1 19.79 16.07 -7.25
N LEU A 2 19.45 17.04 -6.40
CA LEU A 2 19.31 16.76 -4.96
C LEU A 2 17.83 16.48 -4.69
N LEU A 3 17.50 15.21 -4.51
CA LEU A 3 16.14 14.76 -4.19
C LEU A 3 15.97 14.74 -2.67
N LEU A 4 14.82 15.22 -2.20
CA LEU A 4 14.45 15.17 -0.79
C LEU A 4 13.33 14.14 -0.61
N THR A 5 13.64 13.03 0.06
CA THR A 5 12.69 11.95 0.36
C THR A 5 11.99 12.21 1.69
N LEU A 6 10.67 12.32 1.67
CA LEU A 6 9.84 12.57 2.86
C LEU A 6 8.59 11.69 2.84
N ASP A 7 8.02 11.41 4.00
CA ASP A 7 6.69 10.83 4.07
C ASP A 7 5.63 11.82 3.52
N ASN A 8 4.39 11.33 3.35
CA ASN A 8 3.33 12.16 2.78
C ASN A 8 2.60 13.05 3.78
N ALA A 9 3.20 13.29 4.95
CA ALA A 9 2.59 14.17 5.92
C ALA A 9 2.41 15.60 5.39
N THR A 10 1.29 16.22 5.74
CA THR A 10 0.94 17.59 5.36
C THR A 10 2.02 18.59 5.80
N ASN A 11 2.59 18.38 6.99
CA ASN A 11 3.73 19.13 7.51
C ASN A 11 4.95 19.10 6.57
N ASN A 12 5.21 17.96 5.92
CA ASN A 12 6.30 17.85 4.95
C ASN A 12 6.02 18.62 3.67
N GLY A 13 4.76 18.73 3.26
CA GLY A 13 4.35 19.65 2.19
C GLY A 13 4.59 21.12 2.53
N ILE A 14 4.28 21.53 3.77
CA ILE A 14 4.53 22.89 4.27
C ILE A 14 6.03 23.17 4.33
N MET A 15 6.82 22.21 4.83
CA MET A 15 8.28 22.33 4.88
C MET A 15 8.88 22.52 3.48
N VAL A 16 8.47 21.71 2.50
CA VAL A 16 8.94 21.83 1.10
C VAL A 16 8.59 23.20 0.52
N ALA A 17 7.39 23.71 0.77
CA ALA A 17 7.00 25.05 0.35
C ALA A 17 7.89 26.14 0.98
N ARG A 18 8.24 26.00 2.27
CA ARG A 18 9.16 26.92 2.96
C ARG A 18 10.59 26.84 2.43
N LEU A 19 11.10 25.64 2.17
CA LEU A 19 12.44 25.42 1.62
C LEU A 19 12.63 26.08 0.26
N THR A 20 11.56 26.17 -0.54
CA THR A 20 11.59 26.79 -1.88
C THR A 20 11.87 28.31 -1.82
N VAL A 21 11.54 28.96 -0.69
CA VAL A 21 11.74 30.42 -0.50
C VAL A 21 13.12 30.74 0.05
N LEU A 22 13.86 29.74 0.53
CA LEU A 22 15.22 29.91 1.04
C LEU A 22 16.24 29.89 -0.10
N GLU A 23 17.37 30.56 0.09
CA GLU A 23 18.47 30.55 -0.87
C GLU A 23 19.16 29.17 -0.87
N ASN A 24 18.73 28.29 -1.77
CA ASN A 24 19.29 26.96 -1.96
C ASN A 24 19.05 26.45 -3.39
N SER A 25 19.62 25.29 -3.74
CA SER A 25 19.45 24.66 -5.06
C SER A 25 18.17 23.82 -5.21
N PHE A 26 17.27 23.83 -4.21
CA PHE A 26 16.09 22.98 -4.15
C PHE A 26 14.87 23.70 -4.75
N ILE A 27 14.42 23.21 -5.90
CA ILE A 27 13.28 23.75 -6.67
C ILE A 27 11.98 23.08 -6.23
N GLY A 28 11.67 23.19 -4.94
CA GLY A 28 10.37 22.82 -4.37
C GLY A 28 9.88 21.40 -4.71
N ARG A 29 8.59 21.31 -5.10
CA ARG A 29 7.90 20.01 -5.32
C ARG A 29 8.53 19.15 -6.42
N VAL A 30 9.22 19.76 -7.39
CA VAL A 30 9.88 19.07 -8.51
C VAL A 30 11.05 18.18 -8.07
N TYR A 31 11.50 18.31 -6.81
CA TYR A 31 12.52 17.46 -6.21
C TYR A 31 12.08 16.78 -4.90
N GLN A 32 10.78 16.82 -4.57
CA GLN A 32 10.23 16.10 -3.43
C GLN A 32 9.86 14.66 -3.82
N VAL A 33 10.64 13.68 -3.37
CA VAL A 33 10.27 12.27 -3.46
C VAL A 33 9.35 11.93 -2.31
N ARG A 34 8.12 11.53 -2.64
CA ARG A 34 7.15 11.02 -1.68
C ARG A 34 7.49 9.58 -1.32
N CYS A 35 7.39 9.23 -0.03
CA CYS A 35 7.62 7.86 0.42
C CYS A 35 6.57 6.91 -0.16
N PHE A 36 6.98 6.05 -1.10
CA PHE A 36 6.06 5.12 -1.76
C PHE A 36 5.53 4.03 -0.82
N ALA A 37 6.35 3.53 0.11
CA ALA A 37 5.88 2.63 1.16
C ALA A 37 4.75 3.25 2.01
N HIS A 38 4.81 4.56 2.24
CA HIS A 38 3.72 5.28 2.91
C HIS A 38 2.48 5.42 2.02
N VAL A 39 2.62 5.59 0.70
CA VAL A 39 1.48 5.55 -0.24
C VAL A 39 0.79 4.19 -0.19
N ILE A 40 1.55 3.08 -0.27
CA ILE A 40 0.99 1.72 -0.19
C ILE A 40 0.22 1.54 1.13
N ASN A 41 0.81 1.99 2.24
CA ASN A 41 0.14 1.97 3.55
C ASN A 41 -1.18 2.74 3.55
N LEU A 42 -1.21 3.94 2.97
CA LEU A 42 -2.43 4.74 2.90
C LEU A 42 -3.52 4.04 2.07
N VAL A 43 -3.17 3.47 0.92
CA VAL A 43 -4.12 2.75 0.07
C VAL A 43 -4.67 1.51 0.79
N ALA A 44 -3.81 0.70 1.41
CA ALA A 44 -4.22 -0.48 2.18
C ALA A 44 -5.13 -0.09 3.36
N MET A 45 -4.80 0.97 4.08
CA MET A 45 -5.65 1.49 5.15
C MET A 45 -6.99 2.00 4.61
N THR A 46 -7.04 2.65 3.45
CA THR A 46 -8.33 3.07 2.84
C THR A 46 -9.25 1.89 2.57
N VAL A 47 -8.71 0.77 2.09
CA VAL A 47 -9.47 -0.47 1.88
C VAL A 47 -9.98 -1.02 3.22
N LEU A 48 -9.12 -1.08 4.24
CA LEU A 48 -9.46 -1.64 5.55
C LEU A 48 -10.43 -0.79 6.36
N CYS A 49 -10.31 0.54 6.30
CA CYS A 49 -11.18 1.44 7.06
C CYS A 49 -12.66 1.34 6.68
N GLN A 50 -12.98 0.77 5.51
CA GLN A 50 -14.38 0.42 5.15
C GLN A 50 -14.99 -0.59 6.14
N PHE A 51 -14.14 -1.42 6.75
CA PHE A 51 -14.51 -2.50 7.67
C PHE A 51 -14.20 -2.16 9.14
N ASP A 52 -13.83 -0.92 9.44
CA ASP A 52 -13.64 -0.50 10.84
C ASP A 52 -14.99 -0.26 11.52
N SER A 53 -15.03 -0.57 12.82
CA SER A 53 -16.23 -0.43 13.67
C SER A 53 -16.70 1.02 13.83
N GLY A 54 -15.85 2.00 13.48
CA GLY A 54 -16.13 3.43 13.58
C GLY A 54 -16.87 4.04 12.38
N CYS A 55 -17.11 3.28 11.30
CA CYS A 55 -17.85 3.81 10.15
C CYS A 55 -19.33 4.05 10.54
N LYS A 56 -19.71 5.32 10.64
CA LYS A 56 -21.02 5.77 11.15
C LYS A 56 -22.18 5.23 10.31
N ARG A 57 -23.27 4.92 10.99
CA ARG A 57 -24.59 4.59 10.42
C ARG A 57 -25.19 5.85 9.80
N ASP A 58 -25.43 5.87 8.50
CA ASP A 58 -26.47 6.73 7.94
C ASP A 58 -27.81 6.04 8.27
N SER A 59 -28.48 6.58 9.27
CA SER A 59 -29.69 6.00 9.84
C SER A 59 -30.89 6.22 8.92
N ALA A 60 -31.15 5.28 8.02
CA ALA A 60 -32.49 5.07 7.47
C ALA A 60 -32.66 3.62 6.99
N ALA A 61 -33.65 2.95 7.57
CA ALA A 61 -34.33 1.74 7.11
C ALA A 61 -33.53 0.42 7.00
N CYS A 62 -33.63 -0.46 8.01
CA CYS A 62 -33.51 -1.92 7.86
C CYS A 62 -34.39 -2.64 8.90
N ASP A 63 -35.08 -3.69 8.45
CA ASP A 63 -36.01 -4.56 9.19
C ASP A 63 -35.28 -5.56 10.12
N GLU A 64 -35.98 -6.14 11.09
CA GLU A 64 -35.62 -5.97 12.51
C GLU A 64 -35.06 -7.20 13.28
N ASN A 65 -34.67 -8.34 12.68
CA ASN A 65 -34.27 -9.53 13.48
C ASN A 65 -32.84 -10.08 13.27
N ASP A 66 -32.43 -10.44 12.06
CA ASP A 66 -31.12 -11.10 11.87
C ASP A 66 -29.95 -10.10 11.78
N VAL A 67 -30.18 -8.98 11.10
CA VAL A 67 -29.24 -7.85 11.05
C VAL A 67 -29.04 -7.26 12.44
N ASP A 68 -30.11 -7.08 13.21
CA ASP A 68 -30.02 -6.54 14.58
C ASP A 68 -29.21 -7.46 15.50
N ARG A 69 -29.36 -8.79 15.32
CA ARG A 69 -28.54 -9.78 16.03
C ARG A 69 -27.06 -9.68 15.65
N ALA A 70 -26.73 -9.58 14.36
CA ALA A 70 -25.35 -9.47 13.90
C ALA A 70 -24.70 -8.15 14.36
N VAL A 71 -25.45 -7.03 14.32
CA VAL A 71 -25.01 -5.73 14.86
C VAL A 71 -24.78 -5.82 16.36
N LYS A 72 -25.69 -6.45 17.11
CA LYS A 72 -25.56 -6.64 18.54
C LYS A 72 -24.33 -7.48 18.89
N LEU A 73 -24.13 -8.61 18.20
CA LEU A 73 -22.95 -9.46 18.36
C LEU A 73 -21.67 -8.71 18.03
N LEU A 74 -21.66 -7.91 16.95
CA LEU A 74 -20.52 -7.07 16.60
C LEU A 74 -20.24 -6.03 17.69
N GLY A 75 -21.27 -5.42 18.26
CA GLY A 75 -21.16 -4.48 19.37
C GLY A 75 -20.59 -5.13 20.64
N GLU A 76 -21.08 -6.32 21.00
CA GLU A 76 -20.57 -7.11 22.12
C GLU A 76 -19.09 -7.47 21.92
N LEU A 77 -18.73 -7.98 20.73
CA LEU A 77 -17.34 -8.28 20.38
C LEU A 77 -16.47 -7.03 20.38
N ALA A 78 -16.95 -5.90 19.86
CA ALA A 78 -16.20 -4.65 19.82
C ALA A 78 -15.90 -4.14 21.23
N VAL A 79 -16.88 -4.13 22.13
CA VAL A 79 -16.68 -3.73 23.54
C VAL A 79 -15.64 -4.63 24.21
N GLU A 80 -15.72 -5.94 24.01
CA GLU A 80 -14.72 -6.87 24.54
C GLU A 80 -13.32 -6.59 23.98
N LEU A 81 -13.21 -6.37 22.67
CA LEU A 81 -11.94 -6.07 22.00
C LEU A 81 -11.35 -4.72 22.46
N ASP A 82 -12.18 -3.72 22.73
CA ASP A 82 -11.77 -2.41 23.26
C ASP A 82 -11.25 -2.55 24.71
N LEU A 83 -11.99 -3.28 25.57
CA LEU A 83 -11.57 -3.59 26.94
C LEU A 83 -10.25 -4.38 26.98
N GLU A 84 -10.01 -5.20 25.96
CA GLU A 84 -8.79 -5.99 25.78
C GLU A 84 -7.65 -5.21 25.11
N GLY A 85 -7.86 -3.92 24.80
CA GLY A 85 -6.89 -3.06 24.12
C GLY A 85 -6.52 -3.55 22.73
N VAL A 86 -7.40 -4.31 22.07
CA VAL A 86 -7.24 -4.80 20.69
C VAL A 86 -7.59 -3.69 19.70
N ARG A 87 -8.53 -2.84 20.06
CA ARG A 87 -8.94 -1.65 19.31
C ARG A 87 -8.85 -0.44 20.26
N ASP A 88 -7.74 0.30 20.20
CA ASP A 88 -7.79 1.68 20.70
C ASP A 88 -8.64 2.43 19.67
N GLY A 89 -9.92 2.65 19.98
CA GLY A 89 -10.89 3.42 19.20
C GLY A 89 -10.52 4.90 19.07
N LYS A 90 -9.23 5.23 19.02
CA LYS A 90 -8.81 6.44 18.32
C LYS A 90 -9.29 6.25 16.90
N GLU A 91 -10.27 7.08 16.53
CA GLU A 91 -10.39 7.57 15.17
C GLU A 91 -8.97 7.62 14.61
N VAL A 92 -8.73 6.85 13.55
CA VAL A 92 -7.50 7.06 12.79
C VAL A 92 -7.67 8.49 12.27
N GLU A 93 -7.20 9.45 13.06
CA GLU A 93 -6.73 10.72 12.56
C GLU A 93 -5.55 10.34 11.66
N VAL A 94 -5.85 9.83 10.47
CA VAL A 94 -5.04 10.07 9.29
C VAL A 94 -5.12 11.58 9.13
N LYS A 95 -4.36 12.29 9.96
CA LYS A 95 -4.26 13.75 10.03
C LYS A 95 -3.62 14.33 8.76
N ASP A 96 -3.30 13.46 7.81
CA ASP A 96 -2.89 13.81 6.47
C ASP A 96 -4.07 13.63 5.51
N ASP A 97 -4.90 14.68 5.46
CA ASP A 97 -5.63 15.09 4.26
C ASP A 97 -6.38 13.97 3.51
N ILE A 98 -7.26 13.24 4.20
CA ILE A 98 -8.40 12.59 3.53
C ILE A 98 -9.57 13.58 3.39
N ASN A 99 -9.30 14.82 2.93
CA ASN A 99 -10.31 15.81 2.56
C ASN A 99 -11.00 15.48 1.21
N GLY A 100 -11.36 14.21 1.02
CA GLY A 100 -11.91 13.72 -0.24
C GLY A 100 -12.40 12.28 -0.10
N TRP A 101 -13.16 11.98 0.95
CA TRP A 101 -14.07 10.84 0.90
C TRP A 101 -15.09 11.14 -0.19
N ILE A 102 -14.87 10.64 -1.40
CA ILE A 102 -15.93 10.56 -2.39
C ILE A 102 -16.76 9.36 -1.97
N ASN A 103 -17.85 9.62 -1.23
CA ASN A 103 -18.82 8.60 -0.92
C ASN A 103 -19.63 8.31 -2.18
N GLU A 104 -19.11 7.42 -3.04
CA GLU A 104 -19.81 6.92 -4.24
C GLU A 104 -21.12 6.20 -3.91
N GLN A 105 -21.44 6.03 -2.62
CA GLN A 105 -22.76 5.63 -2.20
C GLN A 105 -23.84 6.61 -2.67
N GLU A 106 -23.52 7.88 -2.95
CA GLU A 106 -24.51 8.90 -3.37
C GLU A 106 -25.33 8.51 -4.61
N ASP A 107 -24.79 7.69 -5.52
CA ASP A 107 -25.46 7.26 -6.76
C ASP A 107 -26.18 5.89 -6.66
N LEU A 108 -26.08 5.19 -5.51
CA LEU A 108 -26.71 3.89 -5.29
C LEU A 108 -28.16 4.04 -4.78
N SER A 109 -29.06 3.20 -5.31
CA SER A 109 -30.44 3.06 -4.81
C SER A 109 -30.47 2.64 -3.34
N GLU A 110 -31.61 2.83 -2.66
CA GLU A 110 -31.76 2.45 -1.25
C GLU A 110 -31.56 0.94 -1.04
N GLU A 111 -32.01 0.13 -2.00
CA GLU A 111 -31.83 -1.33 -2.00
C GLU A 111 -30.35 -1.72 -2.15
N GLU A 112 -29.62 -1.12 -3.08
CA GLU A 112 -28.19 -1.38 -3.30
C GLU A 112 -27.33 -0.93 -2.11
N ARG A 113 -27.69 0.19 -1.48
CA ARG A 113 -27.02 0.66 -0.24
C ARG A 113 -27.24 -0.31 0.91
N LYS A 114 -28.43 -0.89 1.02
CA LYS A 114 -28.75 -1.88 2.04
C LYS A 114 -27.95 -3.17 1.84
N GLU A 115 -27.94 -3.71 0.63
CA GLU A 115 -27.16 -4.92 0.29
C GLU A 115 -25.66 -4.70 0.53
N LEU A 116 -25.14 -3.53 0.14
CA LEU A 116 -23.76 -3.16 0.40
C LEU A 116 -23.44 -3.12 1.91
N TRP A 117 -24.35 -2.54 2.71
CA TRP A 117 -24.16 -2.44 4.15
C TRP A 117 -24.23 -3.80 4.84
N GLU A 118 -25.14 -4.68 4.42
CA GLU A 118 -25.21 -6.07 4.89
C GLU A 118 -23.92 -6.83 4.53
N SER A 119 -23.42 -6.67 3.31
CA SER A 119 -22.13 -7.23 2.89
C SER A 119 -20.96 -6.71 3.74
N MET A 120 -20.94 -5.39 4.04
CA MET A 120 -19.94 -4.79 4.93
C MET A 120 -20.04 -5.36 6.35
N LEU A 121 -21.25 -5.56 6.86
CA LEU A 121 -21.48 -6.10 8.19
C LEU A 121 -20.91 -7.52 8.33
N SER A 122 -21.09 -8.37 7.31
CA SER A 122 -20.52 -9.72 7.27
C SER A 122 -18.99 -9.70 7.37
N VAL A 123 -18.33 -8.82 6.62
CA VAL A 123 -16.86 -8.67 6.70
C VAL A 123 -16.43 -8.16 8.08
N LYS A 124 -17.16 -7.18 8.66
CA LYS A 124 -16.88 -6.65 10.01
C LYS A 124 -16.99 -7.72 11.09
N LEU A 125 -18.05 -8.53 11.03
CA LEU A 125 -18.28 -9.61 11.98
C LEU A 125 -17.21 -10.69 11.88
N MET A 126 -16.88 -11.12 10.65
CA MET A 126 -15.80 -12.07 10.39
C MET A 126 -14.47 -11.59 10.99
N LEU A 127 -14.10 -10.32 10.76
CA LEU A 127 -12.87 -9.74 11.30
C LEU A 127 -12.88 -9.72 12.84
N ALA A 128 -14.01 -9.32 13.45
CA ALA A 128 -14.16 -9.32 14.90
C ALA A 128 -14.02 -10.74 15.50
N LYS A 129 -14.61 -11.75 14.86
CA LYS A 129 -14.47 -13.16 15.27
C LYS A 129 -13.00 -13.61 15.26
N LEU A 130 -12.26 -13.34 14.17
CA LEU A 130 -10.85 -13.72 14.05
C LEU A 130 -9.95 -13.00 15.05
N GLN A 131 -10.17 -11.69 15.25
CA GLN A 131 -9.44 -10.91 16.25
C GLN A 131 -9.68 -11.45 17.67
N LYS A 132 -10.95 -11.72 18.00
CA LYS A 132 -11.30 -12.28 19.31
C LYS A 132 -10.74 -13.67 19.51
N LEU A 133 -10.76 -14.50 18.46
CA LEU A 133 -10.16 -15.83 18.48
C LEU A 133 -8.65 -15.75 18.75
N SER A 134 -7.94 -14.87 18.03
CA SER A 134 -6.50 -14.65 18.24
C SER A 134 -6.21 -14.21 19.68
N PHE A 135 -7.03 -13.31 20.23
CA PHE A 135 -6.89 -12.85 21.61
C PHE A 135 -7.10 -14.01 22.60
N SER A 136 -8.21 -14.74 22.47
CA SER A 136 -8.58 -15.87 23.33
C SER A 136 -7.52 -16.96 23.35
N ILE A 137 -6.93 -17.29 22.19
CA ILE A 137 -5.83 -18.27 22.10
C ILE A 137 -4.61 -17.82 22.91
N ILE A 138 -4.28 -16.52 22.92
CA ILE A 138 -3.09 -16.02 23.61
C ILE A 138 -3.33 -15.91 25.13
N HIS A 139 -4.50 -15.44 25.55
CA HIS A 139 -4.76 -15.05 26.94
C HIS A 139 -5.40 -16.15 27.79
N SER A 140 -6.04 -17.15 27.18
CA SER A 140 -6.55 -18.32 27.91
C SER A 140 -5.47 -19.41 28.01
N SER A 141 -4.47 -19.11 28.85
CA SER A 141 -3.28 -19.94 29.07
C SER A 141 -3.59 -21.32 29.65
N THR A 142 -4.75 -21.48 30.29
CA THR A 142 -5.17 -22.70 31.01
C THR A 142 -6.15 -23.58 30.23
N LYS A 143 -6.93 -23.02 29.29
CA LYS A 143 -7.95 -23.76 28.53
C LYS A 143 -7.69 -23.73 27.02
N VAL A 144 -7.84 -22.56 26.38
CA VAL A 144 -7.80 -22.46 24.91
C VAL A 144 -6.39 -22.70 24.38
N LEU A 145 -5.34 -22.13 25.01
CA LEU A 145 -3.97 -22.27 24.52
C LEU A 145 -3.46 -23.72 24.54
N PRO A 146 -3.66 -24.51 25.63
CA PRO A 146 -3.32 -25.94 25.62
C PRO A 146 -4.09 -26.72 24.56
N LEU A 147 -5.40 -26.45 24.41
CA LEU A 147 -6.24 -27.09 23.39
C LEU A 147 -5.76 -26.77 21.97
N TRP A 148 -5.49 -25.50 21.68
CA TRP A 148 -4.91 -25.03 20.43
C TRP A 148 -3.60 -25.77 20.09
N ARG A 149 -2.67 -25.84 21.05
CA ARG A 149 -1.40 -26.56 20.87
C ARG A 149 -1.60 -28.06 20.65
N ARG A 150 -2.57 -28.68 21.33
CA ARG A 150 -2.94 -30.10 21.15
C ARG A 150 -3.48 -30.35 19.74
N LEU A 151 -4.41 -29.51 19.28
CA LEU A 151 -4.99 -29.60 17.93
C LEU A 151 -3.92 -29.42 16.85
N LEU A 152 -3.03 -28.44 16.99
CA LEU A 152 -1.90 -28.23 16.07
C LEU A 152 -1.01 -29.47 15.94
N LYS A 153 -0.64 -30.09 17.07
CA LYS A 153 0.15 -31.33 17.08
C LYS A 153 -0.60 -32.48 16.41
N SER A 154 -1.90 -32.63 16.68
CA SER A 154 -2.72 -33.69 16.10
C SER A 154 -2.83 -33.58 14.57
N LEU A 155 -2.86 -32.35 14.06
CA LEU A 155 -2.93 -32.04 12.63
C LEU A 155 -1.55 -31.93 11.96
N LYS A 156 -0.46 -32.22 12.71
CA LYS A 156 0.94 -32.13 12.24
C LYS A 156 1.30 -30.75 11.68
N LEU A 157 0.73 -29.69 12.24
CA LEU A 157 1.04 -28.31 11.89
C LEU A 157 2.11 -27.74 12.82
N VAL A 158 2.84 -26.73 12.34
CA VAL A 158 3.86 -26.05 13.14
C VAL A 158 3.19 -25.34 14.31
N VAL A 159 3.67 -25.59 15.53
CA VAL A 159 3.08 -24.99 16.72
C VAL A 159 3.42 -23.50 16.77
N ARG A 160 2.44 -22.66 16.43
CA ARG A 160 2.54 -21.20 16.50
C ARG A 160 1.24 -20.63 17.04
N ASN A 161 1.33 -19.49 17.70
CA ASN A 161 0.14 -18.73 18.09
C ASN A 161 -0.37 -17.93 16.89
N MET A 162 -1.68 -17.73 16.84
CA MET A 162 -2.29 -16.83 15.87
C MET A 162 -1.76 -15.40 16.10
N PRO A 163 -1.24 -14.72 15.07
CA PRO A 163 -0.81 -13.33 15.17
C PRO A 163 -1.99 -12.43 15.51
N ARG A 164 -1.78 -11.49 16.44
CA ARG A 164 -2.78 -10.48 16.79
C ARG A 164 -2.77 -9.36 15.77
N ASP A 165 -3.96 -8.91 15.38
CA ASP A 165 -4.13 -7.69 14.61
C ASP A 165 -3.79 -6.45 15.47
N ILE A 166 -3.18 -5.46 14.84
CA ILE A 166 -2.78 -4.18 15.41
C ILE A 166 -3.42 -3.12 14.53
N ALA A 167 -4.42 -2.41 15.08
CA ALA A 167 -5.23 -1.43 14.36
C ALA A 167 -4.43 -0.39 13.56
N THR A 168 -3.25 -0.01 14.05
CA THR A 168 -2.39 1.00 13.40
C THR A 168 -1.50 0.44 12.27
N ARG A 169 -1.56 -0.86 11.98
CA ARG A 169 -0.68 -1.54 11.03
C ARG A 169 -1.43 -2.60 10.22
N TRP A 170 -1.90 -2.23 9.02
CA TRP A 170 -2.57 -3.15 8.10
C TRP A 170 -1.80 -4.48 7.84
N ASN A 171 -0.46 -4.44 7.87
CA ASN A 171 0.39 -5.64 7.73
C ASN A 171 0.07 -6.73 8.77
N SER A 172 -0.34 -6.34 9.97
CA SER A 172 -0.72 -7.28 11.03
C SER A 172 -2.04 -7.97 10.72
N MET A 173 -3.03 -7.25 10.17
CA MET A 173 -4.27 -7.82 9.66
C MET A 173 -3.99 -8.83 8.54
N PHE A 174 -3.19 -8.45 7.54
CA PHE A 174 -2.81 -9.38 6.46
C PHE A 174 -2.14 -10.65 7.01
N THR A 175 -1.22 -10.50 7.96
CA THR A 175 -0.54 -11.63 8.62
C THR A 175 -1.52 -12.53 9.39
N MET A 176 -2.50 -11.93 10.08
CA MET A 176 -3.56 -12.66 10.79
C MET A 176 -4.44 -13.44 9.82
N LEU A 177 -4.89 -12.84 8.72
CA LEU A 177 -5.71 -13.50 7.70
C LEU A 177 -4.95 -14.64 7.01
N SER A 178 -3.70 -14.39 6.61
CA SER A 178 -2.80 -15.40 6.03
C SER A 178 -2.64 -16.61 6.95
N PHE A 179 -2.51 -16.35 8.26
CA PHE A 179 -2.44 -17.40 9.26
C PHE A 179 -3.79 -18.11 9.42
N ALA A 180 -4.90 -17.39 9.52
CA ALA A 180 -6.23 -17.98 9.66
C ALA A 180 -6.52 -18.98 8.54
N LEU A 181 -6.28 -18.60 7.29
CA LEU A 181 -6.46 -19.47 6.11
C LEU A 181 -5.59 -20.73 6.19
N LYS A 182 -4.31 -20.59 6.55
CA LYS A 182 -3.40 -21.74 6.67
C LYS A 182 -3.79 -22.71 7.78
N TYR A 183 -4.41 -22.20 8.86
CA TYR A 183 -4.77 -22.97 10.04
C TYR A 183 -6.29 -23.19 10.18
N GLN A 184 -7.06 -23.01 9.09
CA GLN A 184 -8.53 -23.09 9.04
C GLN A 184 -9.08 -24.33 9.79
N LYS A 185 -8.58 -25.53 9.45
CA LYS A 185 -9.00 -26.79 10.08
C LYS A 185 -8.80 -26.83 11.60
N VAL A 186 -7.83 -26.09 12.13
CA VAL A 186 -7.57 -25.99 13.57
C VAL A 186 -8.57 -25.04 14.19
N VAL A 187 -8.85 -23.91 13.53
CA VAL A 187 -9.83 -22.92 13.95
C VAL A 187 -11.23 -23.54 14.03
N ASP A 188 -11.64 -24.30 13.01
CA ASP A 188 -12.94 -24.97 12.99
C ASP A 188 -13.08 -26.00 14.12
N LYS A 189 -12.02 -26.77 14.37
CA LYS A 189 -12.00 -27.75 15.47
C LYS A 189 -11.99 -27.08 16.84
N LEU A 190 -11.28 -25.96 16.98
CA LEU A 190 -11.20 -25.23 18.25
C LEU A 190 -12.54 -24.59 18.59
N THR A 191 -13.18 -23.93 17.64
CA THR A 191 -14.49 -23.28 17.82
C THR A 191 -15.62 -24.29 17.96
N GLY A 192 -15.46 -25.50 17.41
CA GLY A 192 -16.39 -26.62 17.62
C GLY A 192 -16.21 -27.38 18.94
N ASP A 193 -15.13 -27.15 19.68
CA ASP A 193 -14.85 -27.85 20.95
C ASP A 193 -15.63 -27.19 22.11
N ARG A 194 -16.45 -27.97 22.82
CA ARG A 194 -17.24 -27.49 23.97
C ARG A 194 -16.36 -27.01 25.13
N GLU A 195 -15.14 -27.54 25.26
CA GLU A 195 -14.21 -27.13 26.33
C GLU A 195 -13.64 -25.73 26.11
N ALA A 196 -13.60 -25.27 24.85
CA ALA A 196 -13.06 -23.97 24.51
C ALA A 196 -14.05 -22.83 24.78
N ASP A 197 -15.36 -23.11 24.74
CA ASP A 197 -16.44 -22.11 24.86
C ASP A 197 -16.31 -20.95 23.85
N LEU A 198 -15.92 -21.29 22.61
CA LEU A 198 -15.69 -20.33 21.51
C LEU A 198 -16.65 -20.54 20.33
N TRP A 199 -17.79 -21.18 20.58
CA TRP A 199 -18.76 -21.56 19.53
C TRP A 199 -19.39 -20.34 18.85
N ASN A 200 -19.50 -19.21 19.56
CA ASN A 200 -19.95 -17.93 19.05
C ASN A 200 -18.93 -17.27 18.08
N LEU A 201 -17.67 -17.71 18.13
CA LEU A 201 -16.61 -17.26 17.22
C LEU A 201 -16.40 -18.20 16.04
N LYS A 202 -17.29 -19.18 15.85
CA LYS A 202 -17.21 -20.08 14.70
C LYS A 202 -17.29 -19.26 13.40
N VAL A 203 -16.33 -19.51 12.53
CA VAL A 203 -16.27 -18.96 11.18
C VAL A 203 -16.97 -19.94 10.25
N ASP A 204 -17.98 -19.49 9.53
CA ASP A 204 -18.70 -20.32 8.55
C ASP A 204 -18.02 -20.31 7.16
N ASP A 205 -18.54 -21.11 6.23
CA ASP A 205 -17.93 -21.29 4.92
C ASP A 205 -17.97 -19.99 4.09
N ASP A 206 -19.03 -19.20 4.22
CA ASP A 206 -19.19 -17.90 3.54
C ASP A 206 -18.21 -16.87 4.13
N GLU A 207 -18.05 -16.84 5.45
CA GLU A 207 -17.07 -16.02 6.13
C GLU A 207 -15.64 -16.42 5.76
N TRP A 208 -15.34 -17.72 5.61
CA TRP A 208 -14.04 -18.18 5.12
C TRP A 208 -13.76 -17.74 3.68
N GLU A 209 -14.79 -17.69 2.83
CA GLU A 209 -14.66 -17.10 1.50
C GLU A 209 -14.34 -15.60 1.58
N LEU A 210 -15.01 -14.85 2.46
CA LEU A 210 -14.69 -13.43 2.71
C LEU A 210 -13.26 -13.24 3.24
N VAL A 211 -12.78 -14.11 4.12
CA VAL A 211 -11.38 -14.10 4.60
C VAL A 211 -10.42 -14.25 3.40
N GLN A 212 -10.71 -15.19 2.50
CA GLN A 212 -9.88 -15.44 1.32
C GLN A 212 -9.90 -14.26 0.35
N GLN A 213 -11.08 -13.67 0.10
CA GLN A 213 -11.25 -12.51 -0.75
C GLN A 213 -10.47 -11.30 -0.24
N LEU A 214 -10.64 -10.96 1.05
CA LEU A 214 -9.93 -9.84 1.66
C LEU A 214 -8.42 -10.08 1.71
N HIS A 215 -8.00 -11.32 2.00
CA HIS A 215 -6.58 -11.69 1.94
C HIS A 215 -5.98 -11.44 0.56
N ASN A 216 -6.67 -11.84 -0.52
CA ASN A 216 -6.18 -11.66 -1.89
C ASN A 216 -6.02 -10.18 -2.25
N VAL A 217 -6.98 -9.33 -1.84
CA VAL A 217 -6.89 -7.88 -2.02
C VAL A 217 -5.71 -7.29 -1.25
N LEU A 218 -5.46 -7.75 -0.02
CA LEU A 218 -4.34 -7.24 0.77
C LEU A 218 -2.97 -7.74 0.31
N GLN A 219 -2.94 -8.87 -0.39
CA GLN A 219 -1.70 -9.49 -0.84
C GLN A 219 -0.91 -8.58 -1.78
N ILE A 220 -1.56 -7.86 -2.70
CA ILE A 220 -0.85 -6.95 -3.61
C ILE A 220 -0.11 -5.84 -2.85
N PHE A 221 -0.70 -5.31 -1.78
CA PHE A 221 -0.04 -4.31 -0.94
C PHE A 221 1.15 -4.90 -0.17
N HIS A 222 1.01 -6.15 0.30
CA HIS A 222 2.08 -6.86 1.01
C HIS A 222 3.28 -7.11 0.09
N ASP A 223 3.02 -7.61 -1.11
CA ASP A 223 4.06 -7.92 -2.07
C ASP A 223 4.74 -6.64 -2.58
N ALA A 224 3.96 -5.58 -2.85
CA ALA A 224 4.49 -4.26 -3.19
C ALA A 224 5.36 -3.68 -2.06
N THR A 225 4.89 -3.72 -0.81
CA THR A 225 5.64 -3.21 0.35
C THR A 225 6.93 -3.97 0.55
N THR A 226 6.88 -5.30 0.45
CA THR A 226 8.06 -6.17 0.57
C THR A 226 9.06 -5.88 -0.53
N PHE A 227 8.59 -5.66 -1.75
CA PHE A 227 9.44 -5.36 -2.91
C PHE A 227 10.15 -4.00 -2.77
N VAL A 228 9.44 -2.95 -2.37
CA VAL A 228 10.03 -1.60 -2.21
C VAL A 228 10.90 -1.46 -0.97
N SER A 229 10.79 -2.40 -0.02
CA SER A 229 11.61 -2.44 1.19
C SER A 229 12.93 -3.21 1.02
N ARG A 230 13.20 -3.75 -0.18
CA ARG A 230 14.46 -4.48 -0.44
C ARG A 230 15.63 -3.50 -0.59
N GLU A 231 16.78 -3.87 -0.02
CA GLU A 231 18.00 -3.05 -0.06
C GLU A 231 18.66 -3.00 -1.45
N ASP A 232 18.35 -3.97 -2.33
CA ASP A 232 19.02 -4.21 -3.61
C ASP A 232 18.26 -3.70 -4.84
N SER A 233 17.06 -3.14 -4.67
CA SER A 233 16.21 -2.69 -5.80
C SER A 233 16.29 -1.17 -6.00
N PRO A 234 16.47 -0.67 -7.24
CA PRO A 234 16.41 0.76 -7.51
C PRO A 234 14.97 1.26 -7.27
N ALA A 235 14.75 1.89 -6.11
CA ALA A 235 13.40 2.19 -5.62
C ALA A 235 12.58 3.14 -6.54
N LEU A 236 13.23 4.05 -7.26
CA LEU A 236 12.54 5.12 -8.01
C LEU A 236 11.92 4.67 -9.34
N PRO A 237 12.63 3.99 -10.27
CA PRO A 237 12.02 3.52 -11.52
C PRO A 237 10.93 2.47 -11.26
N THR A 238 10.96 1.75 -10.13
CA THR A 238 9.97 0.71 -9.87
C THR A 238 8.63 1.23 -9.32
N VAL A 239 8.55 2.51 -8.92
CA VAL A 239 7.31 3.07 -8.33
C VAL A 239 6.14 3.03 -9.30
N ILE A 240 6.28 3.63 -10.49
CA ILE A 240 5.19 3.69 -11.48
C ILE A 240 4.73 2.28 -11.89
N PRO A 241 5.63 1.33 -12.25
CA PRO A 241 5.23 -0.05 -12.51
C PRO A 241 4.50 -0.74 -11.35
N THR A 242 4.91 -0.48 -10.11
CA THR A 242 4.23 -1.05 -8.95
C THR A 242 2.83 -0.45 -8.77
N MET A 243 2.68 0.87 -9.01
CA MET A 243 1.39 1.54 -8.96
C MET A 243 0.44 1.05 -10.07
N ASP A 244 0.95 0.88 -11.30
CA ASP A 244 0.17 0.36 -12.42
C ASP A 244 -0.36 -1.05 -12.12
N LEU A 245 0.48 -1.93 -11.55
CA LEU A 245 0.06 -3.28 -11.14
C LEU A 245 -0.98 -3.26 -10.01
N MET A 246 -0.79 -2.38 -9.02
CA MET A 246 -1.78 -2.19 -7.95
C MET A 246 -3.12 -1.69 -8.51
N ASP A 247 -3.09 -0.77 -9.48
CA ASP A 247 -4.28 -0.25 -10.14
C ASP A 247 -5.02 -1.33 -10.93
N GLU A 248 -4.29 -2.15 -11.68
CA GLU A 248 -4.84 -3.31 -12.41
C GLU A 248 -5.52 -4.28 -11.46
N VAL A 249 -4.84 -4.73 -10.39
CA VAL A 249 -5.40 -5.68 -9.42
C VAL A 249 -6.65 -5.13 -8.73
N LEU A 250 -6.65 -3.85 -8.34
CA LEU A 250 -7.82 -3.22 -7.72
C LEU A 250 -8.99 -3.10 -8.70
N THR A 251 -8.71 -2.79 -9.96
CA THR A 251 -9.73 -2.70 -11.02
C THR A 251 -10.32 -4.07 -11.32
N ASP A 252 -9.48 -5.07 -11.57
CA ASP A 252 -9.91 -6.43 -11.85
C ASP A 252 -10.72 -7.01 -10.69
N THR A 253 -10.32 -6.73 -9.45
CA THR A 253 -11.08 -7.16 -8.28
C THR A 253 -12.43 -6.45 -8.17
N SER A 254 -12.48 -5.14 -8.44
CA SER A 254 -13.72 -4.36 -8.40
C SER A 254 -14.75 -4.77 -9.47
N LEU A 255 -14.31 -5.36 -10.57
CA LEU A 255 -15.17 -5.80 -11.68
C LEU A 255 -15.49 -7.30 -11.63
N ASN A 256 -14.87 -8.06 -10.73
CA ASN A 256 -15.00 -9.51 -10.69
C ASN A 256 -16.17 -9.91 -9.80
N GLU A 257 -17.23 -10.43 -10.41
CA GLU A 257 -18.47 -10.90 -9.77
C GLU A 257 -18.28 -11.95 -8.67
N LYS A 258 -17.11 -12.60 -8.60
CA LYS A 258 -16.79 -13.55 -7.52
C LYS A 258 -16.55 -12.88 -6.16
N TYR A 259 -16.19 -11.59 -6.16
CA TYR A 259 -15.95 -10.85 -4.93
C TYR A 259 -17.26 -10.28 -4.38
N ALA A 260 -17.36 -10.19 -3.07
CA ALA A 260 -18.52 -9.62 -2.41
C ALA A 260 -18.64 -8.11 -2.73
N PRO A 261 -19.87 -7.55 -2.79
CA PRO A 261 -20.10 -6.14 -3.09
C PRO A 261 -19.30 -5.18 -2.19
N SER A 262 -19.16 -5.52 -0.90
CA SER A 262 -18.37 -4.72 0.04
C SER A 262 -16.87 -4.71 -0.29
N ILE A 263 -16.32 -5.79 -0.86
CA ILE A 263 -14.94 -5.85 -1.34
C ILE A 263 -14.76 -5.01 -2.61
N HIS A 264 -15.75 -5.00 -3.52
CA HIS A 264 -15.71 -4.14 -4.71
C HIS A 264 -15.61 -2.66 -4.32
N VAL A 265 -16.48 -2.22 -3.41
CA VAL A 265 -16.49 -0.82 -2.93
C VAL A 265 -15.19 -0.49 -2.21
N ALA A 266 -14.67 -1.40 -1.38
CA ALA A 266 -13.39 -1.18 -0.73
C ALA A 266 -12.23 -1.06 -1.74
N CYS A 267 -12.21 -1.87 -2.79
CA CYS A 267 -11.23 -1.79 -3.87
C CYS A 267 -11.36 -0.48 -4.66
N ALA A 268 -12.57 -0.03 -4.98
CA ALA A 268 -12.82 1.23 -5.67
C ALA A 268 -12.29 2.43 -4.85
N MET A 269 -12.52 2.43 -3.53
CA MET A 269 -12.01 3.45 -2.61
C MET A 269 -10.47 3.41 -2.51
N GLY A 270 -9.89 2.21 -2.45
CA GLY A 270 -8.44 2.02 -2.55
C GLY A 270 -7.87 2.60 -3.85
N LYS A 271 -8.48 2.28 -4.98
CA LYS A 271 -8.09 2.76 -6.33
C LYS A 271 -8.12 4.28 -6.41
N LYS A 272 -9.18 4.94 -5.91
CA LYS A 272 -9.24 6.41 -5.84
C LYS A 272 -8.06 7.01 -5.06
N THR A 273 -7.73 6.41 -3.92
CA THR A 273 -6.60 6.86 -3.12
C THR A 273 -5.28 6.65 -3.84
N LEU A 274 -5.12 5.51 -4.53
CA LEU A 274 -3.95 5.24 -5.36
C LEU A 274 -3.81 6.28 -6.48
N ASN A 275 -4.88 6.55 -7.22
CA ASN A 275 -4.90 7.54 -8.32
C ASN A 275 -4.52 8.94 -7.85
N ARG A 276 -5.03 9.36 -6.68
CA ARG A 276 -4.65 10.65 -6.07
C ARG A 276 -3.15 10.78 -5.82
N TYR A 277 -2.46 9.68 -5.51
CA TYR A 277 -1.00 9.67 -5.36
C TYR A 277 -0.29 9.42 -6.69
N TYR A 278 -0.94 8.76 -7.64
CA TYR A 278 -0.45 8.60 -9.02
C TYR A 278 -0.32 9.96 -9.69
N ASP A 279 -1.34 10.82 -9.58
CA ASP A 279 -1.32 12.19 -10.10
C ASP A 279 -0.17 13.02 -9.49
N LYS A 280 0.21 12.71 -8.23
CA LYS A 280 1.33 13.38 -7.55
C LYS A 280 2.70 12.87 -8.00
N THR A 281 2.78 11.81 -8.81
CA THR A 281 4.04 11.39 -9.43
C THR A 281 4.44 12.34 -10.56
N ASP A 282 3.46 12.98 -11.22
CA ASP A 282 3.69 14.00 -12.25
C ASP A 282 4.34 15.27 -11.67
N ASP A 283 4.15 15.56 -10.37
CA ASP A 283 4.82 16.67 -9.69
C ASP A 283 6.36 16.50 -9.69
N LEU A 284 6.86 15.25 -9.81
CA LEU A 284 8.28 14.91 -9.70
C LEU A 284 8.84 14.35 -11.01
N ASN A 285 9.59 15.18 -11.74
CA ASN A 285 10.31 14.82 -12.96
C ASN A 285 11.24 13.59 -12.81
N ALA A 286 11.71 13.30 -11.59
CA ALA A 286 12.67 12.24 -11.33
C ALA A 286 12.11 10.83 -11.59
N TYR A 287 10.80 10.59 -11.43
CA TYR A 287 10.21 9.27 -11.75
C TYR A 287 10.31 8.98 -13.24
N HIS A 288 9.88 9.93 -14.09
CA HIS A 288 9.98 9.82 -15.55
C HIS A 288 11.42 9.69 -16.02
N ILE A 289 12.33 10.51 -15.47
CA ILE A 289 13.77 10.45 -15.81
C ILE A 289 14.35 9.09 -15.44
N ALA A 290 14.09 8.58 -14.24
CA ALA A 290 14.60 7.28 -13.81
C ALA A 290 14.09 6.13 -14.67
N MET A 291 12.81 6.17 -15.05
CA MET A 291 12.20 5.20 -15.96
C MET A 291 12.84 5.23 -17.36
N ILE A 292 13.06 6.42 -17.94
CA ILE A 292 13.68 6.54 -19.27
C ILE A 292 15.15 6.07 -19.25
N LEU A 293 15.87 6.34 -18.16
CA LEU A 293 17.26 5.93 -18.00
C LEU A 293 17.41 4.43 -17.66
N HIS A 294 16.34 3.77 -17.20
CA HIS A 294 16.37 2.35 -16.88
C HIS A 294 16.56 1.50 -18.16
N PRO A 295 17.59 0.63 -18.23
CA PRO A 295 17.91 -0.14 -19.44
C PRO A 295 16.76 -1.00 -19.98
N GLU A 296 15.90 -1.50 -19.10
CA GLU A 296 14.77 -2.37 -19.44
C GLU A 296 13.47 -1.63 -19.77
N HIS A 297 13.24 -0.44 -19.20
CA HIS A 297 11.98 0.30 -19.40
C HIS A 297 12.10 1.24 -20.61
N LYS A 298 13.08 2.15 -20.56
CA LYS A 298 13.28 3.22 -21.55
C LYS A 298 11.95 3.89 -21.92
N LEU A 299 11.75 4.18 -23.20
CA LEU A 299 10.50 4.73 -23.73
C LEU A 299 9.50 3.63 -24.09
N GLU A 300 9.93 2.38 -24.14
CA GLU A 300 9.09 1.24 -24.55
C GLU A 300 8.11 0.86 -23.45
N TYR A 301 8.47 1.04 -22.18
CA TYR A 301 7.55 0.88 -21.05
C TYR A 301 6.30 1.73 -21.24
N PHE A 302 6.46 3.05 -21.46
CA PHE A 302 5.31 3.96 -21.58
C PHE A 302 4.40 3.62 -22.77
N LYS A 303 4.98 3.13 -23.87
CA LYS A 303 4.19 2.64 -25.01
C LYS A 303 3.42 1.37 -24.65
N THR A 304 4.05 0.43 -23.95
CA THR A 304 3.46 -0.84 -23.52
C THR A 304 2.35 -0.61 -22.50
N ALA A 305 2.56 0.32 -21.57
CA ALA A 305 1.58 0.81 -20.60
C ALA A 305 0.50 1.71 -21.22
N LYS A 306 0.49 1.90 -22.55
CA LYS A 306 -0.51 2.67 -23.31
C LYS A 306 -0.66 4.13 -22.85
N TRP A 307 0.43 4.75 -22.40
CA TRP A 307 0.43 6.17 -22.07
C TRP A 307 0.11 7.02 -23.29
N GLN A 308 -0.54 8.17 -23.08
CA GLN A 308 -0.84 9.09 -24.18
C GLN A 308 0.45 9.58 -24.85
N PRO A 309 0.50 9.70 -26.19
CA PRO A 309 1.69 10.15 -26.89
C PRO A 309 2.22 11.50 -26.40
N GLU A 310 1.33 12.41 -25.99
CA GLU A 310 1.71 13.71 -25.43
C GLU A 310 2.43 13.58 -24.08
N TRP A 311 2.04 12.63 -23.22
CA TRP A 311 2.72 12.39 -21.93
C TRP A 311 4.14 11.85 -22.15
N ILE A 312 4.31 10.93 -23.11
CA ILE A 312 5.62 10.41 -23.52
C ILE A 312 6.52 11.55 -24.04
N LYS A 313 5.93 12.47 -24.82
CA LYS A 313 6.65 13.64 -25.32
C LYS A 313 7.06 14.58 -24.20
N THR A 314 6.16 14.88 -23.25
CA THR A 314 6.46 15.68 -22.06
C THR A 314 7.59 15.07 -21.24
N ALA A 315 7.57 13.76 -20.98
CA ALA A 315 8.62 13.06 -20.25
C ALA A 315 10.00 13.16 -20.95
N LYS A 316 10.04 13.10 -22.29
CA LYS A 316 11.27 13.33 -23.08
C LYS A 316 11.77 14.76 -22.97
N THR A 317 10.87 15.73 -23.05
CA THR A 317 11.21 17.16 -22.94
C THR A 317 11.79 17.42 -21.55
N VAL A 318 11.14 16.95 -20.50
CA VAL A 318 11.62 17.05 -19.11
C VAL A 318 13.04 16.48 -18.94
N LEU A 319 13.31 15.30 -19.50
CA LEU A 319 14.66 14.71 -19.46
C LEU A 319 15.69 15.59 -20.17
N ARG A 320 15.34 16.10 -21.36
CA ARG A 320 16.22 16.96 -22.16
C ARG A 320 16.48 18.28 -21.44
N ASP A 321 15.45 18.92 -20.92
CA ASP A 321 15.55 20.19 -20.21
C ASP A 321 16.41 20.06 -18.95
N GLU A 322 16.26 18.97 -18.18
CA GLU A 322 17.09 18.74 -16.99
C GLU A 322 18.54 18.40 -17.38
N TYR A 323 18.76 17.65 -18.47
CA TYR A 323 20.10 17.43 -19.03
C TYR A 323 20.74 18.75 -19.45
N GLU A 324 20.02 19.59 -20.20
CA GLU A 324 20.53 20.86 -20.70
C GLU A 324 20.82 21.84 -19.55
N ARG A 325 19.91 21.94 -18.58
CA ARG A 325 20.06 22.78 -17.38
C ARG A 325 21.32 22.44 -16.59
N ARG A 326 21.67 21.16 -16.52
CA ARG A 326 22.75 20.67 -15.64
C ARG A 326 24.08 20.48 -16.37
N PHE A 327 24.08 20.02 -17.60
CA PHE A 327 25.30 19.60 -18.30
C PHE A 327 25.76 20.61 -19.36
N THR A 328 24.87 21.32 -20.07
CA THR A 328 25.31 22.37 -21.01
C THR A 328 25.93 23.57 -20.30
N LYS A 329 25.61 23.80 -19.02
CA LYS A 329 26.26 24.83 -18.21
C LYS A 329 27.70 24.46 -17.84
N TYR A 330 27.94 23.17 -17.55
CA TYR A 330 29.29 22.64 -17.34
C TYR A 330 30.10 22.57 -18.63
N ASP A 331 29.49 22.24 -19.77
CA ASP A 331 30.20 22.28 -21.06
C ASP A 331 30.59 23.71 -21.46
N ARG A 332 29.80 24.73 -21.10
CA ARG A 332 30.20 26.13 -21.31
C ARG A 332 31.30 26.59 -20.35
N GLU A 333 31.22 26.27 -19.05
CA GLU A 333 32.27 26.63 -18.09
C GLU A 333 33.56 25.84 -18.34
N ALA A 334 33.48 24.56 -18.73
CA ALA A 334 34.62 23.74 -19.13
C ALA A 334 35.19 24.19 -20.49
N ALA A 335 34.36 24.60 -21.45
CA ALA A 335 34.83 25.20 -22.70
C ALA A 335 35.44 26.60 -22.46
N GLU A 336 34.89 27.42 -21.58
CA GLU A 336 35.45 28.72 -21.21
C GLU A 336 36.77 28.57 -20.44
N LEU A 337 36.89 27.61 -19.51
CA LEU A 337 38.15 27.24 -18.87
C LEU A 337 39.18 26.70 -19.87
N ALA A 338 38.76 25.86 -20.83
CA ALA A 338 39.61 25.39 -21.90
C ALA A 338 40.05 26.51 -22.85
N ILE A 339 39.24 27.57 -23.03
CA ILE A 339 39.61 28.76 -23.81
C ILE A 339 40.60 29.64 -23.03
N VAL A 340 40.47 29.75 -21.69
CA VAL A 340 41.39 30.51 -20.84
C VAL A 340 42.78 29.84 -20.73
N GLU A 341 42.86 28.51 -20.83
CA GLU A 341 44.14 27.78 -20.85
C GLU A 341 44.78 27.63 -22.25
N THR A 342 44.29 28.31 -23.29
CA THR A 342 44.99 28.39 -24.59
C THR A 342 46.04 29.51 -24.64
N GLY A 343 46.92 29.52 -23.64
CA GLY A 343 48.30 29.96 -23.84
C GLY A 343 49.06 28.82 -24.51
N VAL A 344 49.23 28.89 -25.83
CA VAL A 344 49.92 27.91 -26.70
C VAL A 344 50.98 27.06 -25.98
N PRO A 345 50.74 25.75 -25.75
CA PRO A 345 51.80 24.83 -25.35
C PRO A 345 52.51 24.30 -26.61
N GLN A 346 53.83 24.42 -26.63
CA GLN A 346 54.69 23.79 -27.63
C GLN A 346 54.58 22.25 -27.57
N PRO A 347 54.72 21.54 -28.69
CA PRO A 347 54.61 20.08 -28.70
C PRO A 347 55.81 19.44 -27.99
N VAL A 348 55.57 18.85 -26.83
CA VAL A 348 56.53 17.95 -26.17
C VAL A 348 56.32 16.56 -26.75
N THR A 349 57.36 16.06 -27.41
CA THR A 349 57.45 14.69 -27.91
C THR A 349 57.48 13.72 -26.72
N SER A 350 56.51 12.80 -26.66
CA SER A 350 56.53 11.68 -25.71
C SER A 350 57.68 10.73 -26.04
N GLN A 351 58.56 10.49 -25.06
CA GLN A 351 59.62 9.47 -25.08
C GLN A 351 59.16 8.16 -24.40
N ASN A 352 57.86 7.84 -24.41
CA ASN A 352 57.37 6.63 -23.77
C ASN A 352 57.30 5.47 -24.76
N MET A 353 58.07 4.41 -24.50
CA MET A 353 58.20 3.24 -25.38
C MET A 353 56.98 2.29 -25.33
N PHE A 354 56.02 2.51 -24.43
CA PHE A 354 54.87 1.63 -24.26
C PHE A 354 53.63 2.04 -25.08
N ASP A 355 53.62 3.22 -25.69
CA ASP A 355 52.44 3.77 -26.38
C ASP A 355 52.22 3.20 -27.81
N ASN A 356 53.06 2.27 -28.28
CA ASN A 356 52.99 1.70 -29.63
C ASN A 356 52.93 0.16 -29.67
N ILE A 357 52.44 -0.50 -28.61
CA ILE A 357 52.29 -1.97 -28.60
C ILE A 357 50.85 -2.37 -29.01
N PRO A 358 50.62 -2.94 -30.21
CA PRO A 358 49.27 -3.27 -30.70
C PRO A 358 48.60 -4.44 -29.95
N ALA A 359 49.32 -5.12 -29.06
CA ALA A 359 48.81 -6.26 -28.29
C ALA A 359 48.08 -5.86 -26.99
N LEU A 360 47.96 -4.56 -26.70
CA LEU A 360 47.26 -4.03 -25.53
C LEU A 360 46.09 -3.10 -25.90
N GLN A 361 45.65 -3.12 -27.16
CA GLN A 361 44.42 -2.46 -27.62
C GLN A 361 43.30 -3.45 -27.85
#